data_AF-A0A2W0GF71-F1
#
_entry.id   AF-A0A2W0GF71-F1
#
_cell.length_a   1.000
_cell.length_b   1.000
_cell.length_c   1.000
_cell.angle_alpha   90.00
_cell.angle_beta   90.00
_cell.angle_gamma   90.00
#
_symmetry.space_group_name_H-M   'P 1'
#
loop_
_entity.id
_entity.type
_entity.pdbx_description
1 polymer ?
#
loop_
_entity_poly.entity_id
_entity_poly.type
_entity_poly.pdbx_seq_one_letter_code
_entity_poly.pdbx_strand_id
1 'polypeptide(L)'
;MKEQFAGFYGPSENEIDEAYKDPKTMFIFDTNILLSLYRCEETTRTQFLDVWRNLKDQVWIPFHVCLEYQRNRLIVIQSARDSLKEVNKNLSNKIDKMFSELNPDTLSRYSNLRDELNNLKSLLKENLNSFVTDKLEVRRSRIDYINSHDELRDIIDELTTGRIGSEPTTETIEAQNKSGLIRYKYRTGPGFADAKSKQDDKFSFNGVNYDAQYSDYYIWMQILKEVKEKNIKKVIYVTNDEKEDFFYKINNKNRGPVESLVTEIKRETNAEIFLMHQIDSFLHHAVKSLDAKIDDSSINELAASAAVGAESVFSGLASDMFSTASGKVELDSFPDFINSIYDESLIQNNETKQLIIYYNQLNSELASVNESIEQLLIESSEKSTIFEKQRMINKSSKYKNQRKLIVSQLNEIKMQLINKRNK
;
A
#
# COMPACT_ATOMS: atom_id res chain seq x y z
N MET A 1 -0.79 25.75 -26.97
CA MET A 1 -1.33 24.71 -26.06
C MET A 1 -0.23 23.98 -25.32
N LYS A 2 0.64 23.20 -25.98
CA LYS A 2 1.68 22.40 -25.30
C LYS A 2 2.53 23.17 -24.28
N GLU A 3 3.05 24.33 -24.64
CA GLU A 3 3.91 25.13 -23.75
C GLU A 3 3.16 25.68 -22.52
N GLN A 4 1.97 26.25 -22.74
CA GLN A 4 1.17 26.90 -21.68
C GLN A 4 0.46 25.89 -20.76
N PHE A 5 0.29 24.64 -21.20
CA PHE A 5 -0.41 23.58 -20.48
C PHE A 5 0.47 22.34 -20.31
N ALA A 6 1.79 22.54 -20.17
CA ALA A 6 2.78 21.47 -20.17
C ALA A 6 2.58 20.42 -19.08
N GLY A 7 1.82 20.73 -18.02
CA GLY A 7 1.44 19.79 -16.97
C GLY A 7 0.44 18.70 -17.38
N PHE A 8 -0.30 18.92 -18.48
CA PHE A 8 -1.24 17.94 -19.02
C PHE A 8 -0.62 17.00 -20.07
N TYR A 9 0.68 17.15 -20.34
CA TYR A 9 1.39 16.35 -21.33
C TYR A 9 2.46 15.49 -20.62
N GLY A 10 2.35 14.18 -20.81
CA GLY A 10 3.38 13.22 -20.42
C GLY A 10 4.37 12.94 -21.56
N PRO A 11 5.56 12.42 -21.24
CA PRO A 11 6.53 11.96 -22.24
C PRO A 11 6.00 10.72 -22.98
N SER A 12 6.50 10.53 -24.20
CA SER A 12 6.32 9.33 -25.01
C SER A 12 7.20 8.17 -24.53
N GLU A 13 6.89 6.94 -24.93
CA GLU A 13 7.69 5.75 -24.61
C GLU A 13 9.18 5.88 -25.00
N ASN A 14 9.47 6.56 -26.11
CA ASN A 14 10.84 6.82 -26.54
C ASN A 14 11.54 7.81 -25.60
N GLU A 15 10.86 8.90 -25.21
CA GLU A 15 11.39 9.87 -24.25
C GLU A 15 11.61 9.24 -22.87
N ILE A 16 10.75 8.29 -22.46
CA ILE A 16 10.94 7.51 -21.23
C ILE A 16 12.20 6.65 -21.33
N ASP A 17 12.36 5.87 -22.40
CA ASP A 17 13.55 5.03 -22.61
C ASP A 17 14.85 5.86 -22.67
N GLU A 18 14.82 7.00 -23.36
CA GLU A 18 15.91 7.97 -23.39
C GLU A 18 16.20 8.60 -22.03
N ALA A 19 15.18 8.77 -21.17
CA ALA A 19 15.39 9.26 -19.82
C ALA A 19 16.09 8.20 -18.96
N TYR A 20 15.68 6.93 -19.04
CA TYR A 20 16.35 5.86 -18.29
C TYR A 20 17.82 5.67 -18.70
N LYS A 21 18.14 5.83 -19.99
CA LYS A 21 19.50 5.63 -20.52
C LYS A 21 20.44 6.82 -20.32
N ASP A 22 19.92 8.00 -19.99
CA ASP A 22 20.74 9.20 -19.86
C ASP A 22 21.48 9.23 -18.51
N PRO A 23 22.82 9.26 -18.48
CA PRO A 23 23.62 9.31 -17.26
C PRO A 23 23.37 10.56 -16.39
N LYS A 24 22.67 11.58 -16.92
CA LYS A 24 22.31 12.82 -16.22
C LYS A 24 20.90 12.80 -15.62
N THR A 25 20.17 11.69 -15.78
CA THR A 25 18.87 11.54 -15.14
C THR A 25 19.03 11.41 -13.64
N MET A 26 18.21 12.13 -12.89
CA MET A 26 18.14 11.98 -11.44
C MET A 26 17.04 11.00 -11.08
N PHE A 27 17.41 9.93 -10.40
CA PHE A 27 16.47 8.99 -9.78
C PHE A 27 16.27 9.36 -8.32
N ILE A 28 15.03 9.33 -7.87
CA ILE A 28 14.67 9.69 -6.51
C ILE A 28 13.76 8.59 -5.95
N PHE A 29 14.20 7.92 -4.90
CA PHE A 29 13.40 6.88 -4.23
C PHE A 29 12.67 7.47 -3.03
N ASP A 30 11.39 7.18 -2.93
CA ASP A 30 10.55 7.59 -1.81
C ASP A 30 10.79 6.73 -0.55
N THR A 31 10.32 7.20 0.60
CA THR A 31 10.37 6.50 1.89
C THR A 31 9.76 5.11 1.79
N ASN A 32 8.60 4.98 1.12
CA ASN A 32 7.88 3.71 0.99
C ASN A 32 8.70 2.64 0.23
N ILE A 33 9.54 3.05 -0.72
CA ILE A 33 10.43 2.18 -1.46
C ILE A 33 11.51 1.63 -0.54
N LEU A 34 12.19 2.52 0.21
CA LEU A 34 13.24 2.12 1.14
C LEU A 34 12.72 1.20 2.26
N LEU A 35 11.53 1.48 2.77
CA LEU A 35 10.89 0.66 3.82
C LEU A 35 10.43 -0.70 3.29
N SER A 36 10.05 -0.81 2.02
CA SER A 36 9.61 -2.08 1.42
C SER A 36 10.70 -3.15 1.41
N LEU A 37 11.98 -2.75 1.39
CA LEU A 37 13.13 -3.65 1.41
C LEU A 37 13.19 -4.54 2.67
N TYR A 38 12.55 -4.11 3.78
CA TYR A 38 12.43 -4.90 5.01
C TYR A 38 11.29 -5.92 4.99
N ARG A 39 10.41 -5.86 3.98
CA ARG A 39 9.20 -6.69 3.87
C ARG A 39 9.29 -7.79 2.83
N CYS A 40 10.29 -7.72 1.95
CA CYS A 40 10.53 -8.72 0.91
C CYS A 40 11.63 -9.73 1.28
N GLU A 41 11.63 -10.84 0.55
CA GLU A 41 12.61 -11.89 0.53
C GLU A 41 13.99 -11.34 0.20
N GLU A 42 15.00 -11.99 0.76
CA GLU A 42 16.40 -11.60 0.67
C GLU A 42 16.90 -11.52 -0.78
N THR A 43 16.43 -12.43 -1.64
CA THR A 43 16.77 -12.47 -3.06
C THR A 43 16.27 -11.24 -3.80
N THR A 44 15.01 -10.88 -3.56
CA THR A 44 14.34 -9.73 -4.18
C THR A 44 14.98 -8.42 -3.74
N ARG A 45 15.26 -8.29 -2.45
CA ARG A 45 16.02 -7.16 -1.89
C ARG A 45 17.39 -7.02 -2.54
N THR A 46 18.13 -8.13 -2.68
CA THR A 46 19.48 -8.13 -3.26
C THR A 46 19.43 -7.66 -4.71
N GLN A 47 18.48 -8.16 -5.51
CA GLN A 47 18.33 -7.75 -6.91
C GLN A 47 18.00 -6.25 -7.03
N PHE A 48 17.11 -5.70 -6.19
CA PHE A 48 16.85 -4.26 -6.18
C PHE A 48 18.10 -3.44 -5.81
N LEU A 49 18.85 -3.87 -4.79
CA LEU A 49 20.09 -3.21 -4.38
C LEU A 49 21.15 -3.24 -5.49
N ASP A 50 21.22 -4.31 -6.29
CA ASP A 50 22.11 -4.37 -7.45
C ASP A 50 21.72 -3.36 -8.54
N VAL A 51 20.41 -3.18 -8.80
CA VAL A 51 19.93 -2.10 -9.68
C VAL A 51 20.33 -0.74 -9.13
N TRP A 52 20.13 -0.49 -7.83
CA TRP A 52 20.52 0.77 -7.22
C TRP A 52 22.05 0.98 -7.29
N ARG A 53 22.88 -0.04 -7.03
CA ARG A 53 24.35 0.05 -7.17
C ARG A 53 24.77 0.52 -8.56
N ASN A 54 24.13 0.01 -9.60
CA ASN A 54 24.39 0.43 -10.99
C ASN A 54 23.96 1.88 -11.26
N LEU A 55 22.96 2.37 -10.54
CA LEU A 55 22.43 3.72 -10.67
C LEU A 55 22.96 4.69 -9.60
N LYS A 56 23.91 4.29 -8.76
CA LYS A 56 24.23 5.03 -7.52
C LYS A 56 24.55 6.50 -7.79
N ASP A 57 25.27 6.81 -8.86
CA ASP A 57 25.70 8.18 -9.18
C ASP A 57 24.56 9.07 -9.70
N GLN A 58 23.42 8.46 -10.05
CA GLN A 58 22.21 9.11 -10.52
C GLN A 58 21.13 9.19 -9.44
N VAL A 59 21.24 8.42 -8.37
CA VAL A 59 20.27 8.43 -7.28
C VAL A 59 20.57 9.56 -6.31
N TRP A 60 19.55 10.35 -6.00
CA TRP A 60 19.57 11.36 -4.95
C TRP A 60 18.32 11.22 -4.08
N ILE A 61 18.49 11.37 -2.77
CA ILE A 61 17.41 11.15 -1.80
C ILE A 61 17.14 12.45 -1.02
N PRO A 62 15.89 12.94 -0.97
CA PRO A 62 15.50 14.05 -0.12
C PRO A 62 15.85 13.77 1.35
N PHE A 63 16.30 14.79 2.07
CA PHE A 63 16.55 14.68 3.51
C PHE A 63 15.32 14.15 4.26
N HIS A 64 14.13 14.64 3.90
CA HIS A 64 12.90 14.25 4.57
C HIS A 64 12.55 12.77 4.33
N VAL A 65 12.87 12.20 3.16
CA VAL A 65 12.74 10.76 2.91
C VAL A 65 13.62 9.96 3.87
N CYS A 66 14.88 10.35 4.02
CA CYS A 66 15.79 9.70 4.97
C CYS A 66 15.30 9.85 6.42
N LEU A 67 14.77 11.01 6.80
CA LEU A 67 14.23 11.25 8.13
C LEU A 67 13.04 10.33 8.43
N GLU A 68 12.09 10.21 7.52
CA GLU A 68 10.96 9.30 7.67
C GLU A 68 11.39 7.84 7.68
N TYR A 69 12.33 7.47 6.82
CA TYR A 69 12.93 6.13 6.83
C TYR A 69 13.51 5.81 8.21
N GLN A 70 14.34 6.70 8.78
CA GLN A 70 14.97 6.45 10.09
C GLN A 70 13.94 6.33 11.21
N ARG A 71 12.88 7.16 11.20
CA ARG A 71 11.81 7.11 12.22
C ARG A 71 10.97 5.85 12.13
N ASN A 72 10.70 5.35 10.92
CA ASN A 72 9.74 4.28 10.69
C ASN A 72 10.38 2.90 10.49
N ARG A 73 11.69 2.81 10.20
CA ARG A 73 12.39 1.56 9.88
C ARG A 73 12.12 0.43 10.89
N LEU A 74 12.33 0.69 12.18
CA LEU A 74 12.16 -0.33 13.23
C LEU A 74 10.69 -0.77 13.37
N ILE A 75 9.74 0.15 13.19
CA ILE A 75 8.30 -0.15 13.21
C ILE A 75 7.96 -1.10 12.04
N VAL A 76 8.49 -0.81 10.86
CA VAL A 76 8.29 -1.65 9.67
C VAL A 76 8.91 -3.03 9.83
N ILE A 77 10.13 -3.13 10.37
CA ILE A 77 10.77 -4.41 10.66
C ILE A 77 9.91 -5.23 11.63
N GLN A 78 9.45 -4.62 12.73
CA GLN A 78 8.61 -5.30 13.71
C GLN A 78 7.30 -5.78 13.08
N SER A 79 6.64 -4.92 12.31
CA SER A 79 5.39 -5.25 11.60
C SER A 79 5.56 -6.42 10.61
N ALA A 80 6.67 -6.46 9.85
CA ALA A 80 6.98 -7.57 8.96
C ALA A 80 7.14 -8.89 9.73
N ARG A 81 7.82 -8.85 10.89
CA ARG A 81 8.02 -10.02 11.75
C ARG A 81 6.72 -10.51 12.37
N ASP A 82 5.88 -9.60 12.84
CA ASP A 82 4.58 -9.93 13.42
C ASP A 82 3.63 -10.50 12.35
N SER A 83 3.69 -10.01 11.12
CA SER A 83 2.91 -10.56 10.01
C SER A 83 3.24 -12.04 9.77
N LEU A 84 4.52 -12.43 9.81
CA LEU A 84 4.94 -13.84 9.72
C LEU A 84 4.45 -14.68 10.90
N LYS A 85 4.45 -14.13 12.12
CA LYS A 85 3.94 -14.80 13.33
C LYS A 85 2.43 -15.00 13.26
N GLU A 86 1.71 -14.02 12.75
CA GLU A 86 0.25 -14.03 12.63
C GLU A 86 -0.24 -15.07 11.60
N VAL A 87 0.57 -15.40 10.58
CA VAL A 87 0.29 -16.53 9.67
C VAL A 87 0.14 -17.85 10.44
N ASN A 88 1.08 -18.17 11.35
CA ASN A 88 1.02 -19.39 12.15
C ASN A 88 -0.25 -19.43 13.01
N LYS A 89 -0.48 -18.36 13.78
CA LYS A 89 -1.64 -18.24 14.67
C LYS A 89 -2.95 -18.41 13.91
N ASN A 90 -3.08 -17.76 12.74
CA ASN A 90 -4.29 -17.86 11.92
C ASN A 90 -4.50 -19.24 11.32
N LEU A 91 -3.45 -19.91 10.84
CA LEU A 91 -3.55 -21.27 10.33
C LEU A 91 -3.94 -22.26 11.44
N SER A 92 -3.29 -22.18 12.60
CA SER A 92 -3.62 -23.05 13.75
C SER A 92 -5.08 -22.86 14.19
N ASN A 93 -5.54 -21.61 14.33
CA ASN A 93 -6.92 -21.31 14.71
C ASN A 93 -7.93 -21.82 13.66
N LYS A 94 -7.62 -21.70 12.37
CA LYS A 94 -8.48 -22.22 11.29
C LYS A 94 -8.56 -23.74 11.31
N ILE A 95 -7.45 -24.45 11.56
CA ILE A 95 -7.46 -25.91 11.75
C ILE A 95 -8.33 -26.27 12.95
N ASP A 96 -8.14 -25.63 14.10
CA ASP A 96 -8.95 -25.91 15.29
C ASP A 96 -10.44 -25.70 15.05
N LYS A 97 -10.80 -24.60 14.38
CA LYS A 97 -12.17 -24.27 14.02
C LYS A 97 -12.79 -25.30 13.07
N MET A 98 -12.08 -25.69 12.02
CA MET A 98 -12.54 -26.67 11.03
C MET A 98 -12.99 -28.00 11.68
N PHE A 99 -12.24 -28.49 12.67
CA PHE A 99 -12.61 -29.71 13.39
C PHE A 99 -13.71 -29.50 14.44
N SER A 100 -13.81 -28.31 15.03
CA SER A 100 -14.87 -28.00 16.00
C SER A 100 -16.26 -27.86 15.38
N GLU A 101 -16.34 -27.54 14.09
CA GLU A 101 -17.59 -27.35 13.34
C GLU A 101 -18.17 -28.68 12.79
N LEU A 102 -17.49 -29.81 13.00
CA LEU A 102 -17.98 -31.13 12.60
C LEU A 102 -19.17 -31.56 13.47
N ASN A 103 -20.13 -32.28 12.87
CA ASN A 103 -21.39 -32.64 13.54
C ASN A 103 -21.15 -33.53 14.79
N PRO A 104 -21.40 -33.02 16.00
CA PRO A 104 -21.09 -33.74 17.24
C PRO A 104 -21.99 -34.98 17.45
N ASP A 105 -23.23 -34.96 16.92
CA ASP A 105 -24.16 -36.09 17.03
C ASP A 105 -23.73 -37.27 16.15
N THR A 106 -23.10 -36.99 15.00
CA THR A 106 -22.49 -38.04 14.18
C THR A 106 -21.24 -38.58 14.85
N LEU A 107 -20.37 -37.71 15.37
CA LEU A 107 -19.12 -38.12 16.01
C LEU A 107 -19.31 -38.85 17.35
N SER A 108 -20.42 -38.63 18.05
CA SER A 108 -20.77 -39.38 19.26
C SER A 108 -21.23 -40.81 18.95
N ARG A 109 -21.82 -41.05 17.77
CA ARG A 109 -22.27 -42.38 17.31
C ARG A 109 -21.16 -43.22 16.71
N TYR A 110 -20.11 -42.60 16.15
CA TYR A 110 -19.00 -43.28 15.48
C TYR A 110 -17.66 -42.97 16.17
N SER A 111 -17.35 -43.68 17.27
CA SER A 111 -16.13 -43.46 18.06
C SER A 111 -14.85 -43.60 17.23
N ASN A 112 -14.75 -44.64 16.39
CA ASN A 112 -13.57 -44.86 15.53
C ASN A 112 -13.35 -43.70 14.56
N LEU A 113 -14.42 -43.17 13.96
CA LEU A 113 -14.34 -42.00 13.07
C LEU A 113 -13.87 -40.75 13.83
N ARG A 114 -14.35 -40.56 15.06
CA ARG A 114 -13.88 -39.46 15.92
C ARG A 114 -12.37 -39.56 16.20
N ASP A 115 -11.87 -40.76 16.46
CA ASP A 115 -10.43 -40.98 16.70
C ASP A 115 -9.61 -40.78 15.43
N GLU A 116 -10.07 -41.28 14.28
CA GLU A 116 -9.46 -41.02 12.97
C GLU A 116 -9.36 -39.52 12.65
N LEU A 117 -10.41 -38.75 12.95
CA LEU A 117 -10.43 -37.30 12.77
C LEU A 117 -9.51 -36.56 13.74
N ASN A 118 -9.42 -37.01 15.00
CA ASN A 118 -8.45 -36.47 15.95
C ASN A 118 -7.00 -36.73 15.52
N ASN A 119 -6.73 -37.91 14.94
CA ASN A 119 -5.43 -38.26 14.38
C ASN A 119 -5.12 -37.38 13.17
N LEU A 120 -6.07 -37.19 12.25
CA LEU A 120 -5.91 -36.28 11.12
C LEU A 120 -5.64 -34.83 11.57
N LYS A 121 -6.36 -34.35 12.58
CA LYS A 121 -6.13 -33.03 13.18
C LYS A 121 -4.70 -32.91 13.73
N SER A 122 -4.23 -33.93 14.43
CA SER A 122 -2.88 -33.96 15.00
C SER A 122 -1.81 -33.94 13.91
N LEU A 123 -1.98 -34.76 12.86
CA LEU A 123 -1.09 -34.77 11.70
C LEU A 123 -1.03 -33.41 10.98
N LEU A 124 -2.17 -32.73 10.82
CA LEU A 124 -2.20 -31.38 10.24
C LEU A 124 -1.46 -30.37 11.13
N LYS A 125 -1.61 -30.45 12.45
CA LYS A 125 -0.89 -29.58 13.39
C LYS A 125 0.61 -29.84 13.40
N GLU A 126 1.04 -31.10 13.33
CA GLU A 126 2.46 -31.46 13.24
C GLU A 126 3.09 -30.92 11.95
N ASN A 127 2.42 -31.10 10.80
CA ASN A 127 2.87 -30.53 9.54
C ASN A 127 2.93 -29.00 9.57
N LEU A 128 1.94 -28.35 10.19
CA LEU A 128 1.96 -26.89 10.39
C LEU A 128 3.16 -26.48 11.25
N ASN A 129 3.43 -27.17 12.36
CA ASN A 129 4.57 -26.87 13.24
C ASN A 129 5.91 -27.02 12.52
N SER A 130 6.08 -28.06 11.69
CA SER A 130 7.26 -28.22 10.82
C SER A 130 7.37 -27.05 9.86
N PHE A 131 6.30 -26.72 9.13
CA PHE A 131 6.30 -25.58 8.19
C PHE A 131 6.65 -24.25 8.88
N VAL A 132 6.08 -24.00 10.06
CA VAL A 132 6.38 -22.80 10.85
C VAL A 132 7.86 -22.74 11.20
N THR A 133 8.41 -23.83 11.75
CA THR A 133 9.82 -23.91 12.15
C THR A 133 10.76 -23.77 10.95
N ASP A 134 10.49 -24.51 9.88
CA ASP A 134 11.39 -24.63 8.73
C ASP A 134 11.31 -23.45 7.76
N LYS A 135 10.18 -22.72 7.74
CA LYS A 135 9.91 -21.66 6.75
C LYS A 135 9.65 -20.30 7.37
N LEU A 136 8.75 -20.19 8.36
CA LEU A 136 8.32 -18.91 8.90
C LEU A 136 9.28 -18.35 9.94
N GLU A 137 9.75 -19.18 10.87
CA GLU A 137 10.73 -18.79 11.90
C GLU A 137 12.08 -18.42 11.29
N VAL A 138 12.51 -19.16 10.26
CA VAL A 138 13.71 -18.83 9.48
C VAL A 138 13.59 -17.43 8.86
N ARG A 139 12.48 -17.13 8.17
CA ARG A 139 12.21 -15.80 7.61
C ARG A 139 12.19 -14.72 8.69
N ARG A 140 11.47 -14.97 9.79
CA ARG A 140 11.32 -14.00 10.89
C ARG A 140 12.65 -13.70 11.59
N SER A 141 13.56 -14.67 11.62
CA SER A 141 14.89 -14.52 12.20
C SER A 141 15.84 -13.76 11.26
N ARG A 142 15.76 -13.99 9.95
CA ARG A 142 16.59 -13.29 8.95
C ARG A 142 16.34 -11.79 8.88
N ILE A 143 15.14 -11.34 9.24
CA ILE A 143 14.78 -9.92 9.28
C ILE A 143 14.83 -9.34 10.70
N ASP A 144 15.49 -9.99 11.67
CA ASP A 144 15.63 -9.48 13.04
C ASP A 144 16.70 -8.38 13.16
N TYR A 145 16.51 -7.29 12.42
CA TYR A 145 17.33 -6.08 12.49
C TYR A 145 17.00 -5.17 13.69
N ILE A 146 16.16 -5.66 14.60
CA ILE A 146 15.86 -5.00 15.88
C ILE A 146 16.83 -5.48 16.95
N ASN A 147 17.03 -6.79 17.04
CA ASN A 147 17.92 -7.41 18.03
C ASN A 147 19.30 -7.73 17.45
N SER A 148 19.45 -7.70 16.12
CA SER A 148 20.71 -7.96 15.41
C SER A 148 21.15 -6.72 14.63
N HIS A 149 22.41 -6.75 14.19
CA HIS A 149 22.97 -5.70 13.34
C HIS A 149 22.19 -5.55 12.03
N ASP A 150 21.90 -4.31 11.63
CA ASP A 150 21.14 -4.00 10.42
C ASP A 150 22.08 -3.79 9.22
N GLU A 151 22.46 -4.89 8.59
CA GLU A 151 23.29 -4.88 7.38
C GLU A 151 22.61 -4.21 6.18
N LEU A 152 21.26 -4.21 6.11
CA LEU A 152 20.53 -3.55 5.03
C LEU A 152 20.67 -2.02 5.18
N ARG A 153 20.60 -1.52 6.40
CA ARG A 153 20.86 -0.10 6.68
C ARG A 153 22.28 0.28 6.27
N ASP A 154 23.30 -0.53 6.57
CA ASP A 154 24.68 -0.22 6.16
C ASP A 154 24.81 -0.06 4.63
N ILE A 155 24.16 -0.95 3.87
CA ILE A 155 24.16 -0.87 2.40
C ILE A 155 23.43 0.40 1.92
N ILE A 156 22.31 0.75 2.55
CA ILE A 156 21.57 1.98 2.24
C ILE A 156 22.43 3.22 2.58
N ASP A 157 23.13 3.21 3.72
CA ASP A 157 24.03 4.29 4.13
C ASP A 157 25.18 4.44 3.10
N GLU A 158 25.77 3.34 2.62
CA GLU A 158 26.76 3.36 1.53
C GLU A 158 26.19 3.98 0.24
N LEU A 159 25.02 3.51 -0.19
CA LEU A 159 24.37 3.95 -1.45
C LEU A 159 23.89 5.41 -1.40
N THR A 160 23.62 5.93 -0.20
CA THR A 160 23.14 7.31 0.00
C THR A 160 24.25 8.28 0.42
N THR A 161 25.46 7.78 0.74
CA THR A 161 26.59 8.64 1.16
C THR A 161 26.86 9.73 0.11
N GLY A 162 26.82 11.00 0.56
CA GLY A 162 27.01 12.18 -0.31
C GLY A 162 25.87 12.48 -1.29
N ARG A 163 24.73 11.79 -1.17
CA ARG A 163 23.57 11.86 -2.07
C ARG A 163 22.26 12.17 -1.37
N ILE A 164 22.34 12.62 -0.12
CA ILE A 164 21.18 13.08 0.66
C ILE A 164 21.08 14.61 0.52
N GLY A 165 19.86 15.13 0.36
CA GLY A 165 19.59 16.55 0.40
C GLY A 165 20.05 17.20 1.72
N SER A 166 20.27 18.52 1.69
CA SER A 166 20.62 19.25 2.91
C SER A 166 19.45 19.27 3.89
N GLU A 167 19.75 19.20 5.19
CA GLU A 167 18.77 19.39 6.25
C GLU A 167 18.10 20.77 6.14
N PRO A 168 16.75 20.85 6.17
CA PRO A 168 16.05 22.13 6.10
C PRO A 168 16.18 22.90 7.41
N THR A 169 16.22 24.23 7.32
CA THR A 169 16.22 25.09 8.52
C THR A 169 14.81 25.23 9.10
N THR A 170 14.72 25.65 10.36
CA THR A 170 13.44 25.98 11.01
C THR A 170 12.63 26.98 10.20
N GLU A 171 13.27 28.03 9.68
CA GLU A 171 12.61 29.06 8.87
C GLU A 171 12.05 28.47 7.57
N THR A 172 12.78 27.52 6.97
CA THR A 172 12.35 26.82 5.75
C THR A 172 11.09 26.02 6.02
N ILE A 173 11.07 25.22 7.09
CA ILE A 173 9.91 24.40 7.46
C ILE A 173 8.71 25.27 7.86
N GLU A 174 8.91 26.33 8.64
CA GLU A 174 7.83 27.24 9.01
C GLU A 174 7.21 27.95 7.79
N ALA A 175 8.03 28.36 6.82
CA ALA A 175 7.56 28.96 5.57
C ALA A 175 6.78 27.94 4.72
N GLN A 176 7.25 26.68 4.67
CA GLN A 176 6.55 25.59 4.00
C GLN A 176 5.22 25.29 4.70
N ASN A 177 5.13 25.25 6.02
CA ASN A 177 3.87 25.02 6.73
C ASN A 177 2.80 26.07 6.39
N LYS A 178 3.20 27.34 6.38
CA LYS A 178 2.31 28.45 5.99
C LYS A 178 1.83 28.31 4.54
N SER A 179 2.73 27.96 3.63
CA SER A 179 2.41 27.74 2.21
C SER A 179 1.55 26.50 1.99
N GLY A 180 1.83 25.42 2.73
CA GLY A 180 1.13 24.15 2.69
C GLY A 180 -0.35 24.29 3.04
N LEU A 181 -0.69 25.14 4.01
CA LEU A 181 -2.08 25.46 4.34
C LEU A 181 -2.87 25.98 3.13
N ILE A 182 -2.28 26.91 2.37
CA ILE A 182 -2.90 27.46 1.16
C ILE A 182 -2.94 26.39 0.07
N ARG A 183 -1.82 25.69 -0.13
CA ARG A 183 -1.67 24.64 -1.14
C ARG A 183 -2.75 23.56 -1.00
N TYR A 184 -2.99 23.08 0.22
CA TYR A 184 -3.97 22.03 0.50
C TYR A 184 -5.41 22.54 0.40
N LYS A 185 -5.66 23.80 0.79
CA LYS A 185 -6.98 24.44 0.56
C LYS A 185 -7.38 24.42 -0.92
N TYR A 186 -6.43 24.59 -1.83
CA TYR A 186 -6.67 24.56 -3.27
C TYR A 186 -6.36 23.20 -3.93
N ARG A 187 -6.23 22.13 -3.14
CA ARG A 187 -5.96 20.76 -3.62
C ARG A 187 -4.79 20.69 -4.59
N THR A 188 -3.74 21.45 -4.30
CA THR A 188 -2.49 21.37 -5.04
C THR A 188 -1.61 20.32 -4.36
N GLY A 189 -1.23 19.24 -5.06
CA GLY A 189 -0.49 18.12 -4.49
C GLY A 189 1.00 18.42 -4.27
N PRO A 190 1.78 17.56 -3.61
CA PRO A 190 1.35 16.33 -2.96
C PRO A 190 1.06 16.55 -1.46
N GLY A 191 0.36 15.59 -0.85
CA GLY A 191 0.07 15.45 0.58
C GLY A 191 -1.29 15.95 1.05
N PHE A 192 -2.12 16.58 0.21
CA PHE A 192 -3.44 17.03 0.66
C PHE A 192 -4.43 15.87 0.86
N ALA A 193 -4.19 14.72 0.22
CA ALA A 193 -5.11 13.58 0.25
C ALA A 193 -5.20 12.94 1.65
N ASP A 194 -4.11 12.93 2.42
CA ASP A 194 -4.05 12.36 3.77
C ASP A 194 -3.76 13.39 4.88
N ALA A 195 -3.64 14.68 4.54
CA ALA A 195 -3.38 15.74 5.53
C ALA A 195 -4.31 15.68 6.75
N LYS A 196 -5.61 15.39 6.53
CA LYS A 196 -6.60 15.32 7.62
C LYS A 196 -6.33 14.20 8.63
N SER A 197 -5.73 13.08 8.22
CA SER A 197 -5.40 12.00 9.17
C SER A 197 -4.10 12.27 9.94
N LYS A 198 -3.30 13.25 9.52
CA LYS A 198 -2.00 13.62 10.10
C LYS A 198 -1.97 14.98 10.80
N GLN A 199 -3.07 15.73 10.81
CA GLN A 199 -3.12 17.12 11.28
C GLN A 199 -2.61 17.36 12.71
N ASP A 200 -2.68 16.32 13.55
CA ASP A 200 -2.28 16.37 14.95
C ASP A 200 -0.95 15.64 15.20
N ASP A 201 -0.35 15.04 14.16
CA ASP A 201 0.95 14.35 14.23
C ASP A 201 2.09 15.35 13.99
N LYS A 202 2.85 15.61 15.05
CA LYS A 202 3.95 16.57 15.05
C LYS A 202 5.17 15.93 15.69
N PHE A 203 6.33 16.25 15.15
CA PHE A 203 7.59 15.68 15.63
C PHE A 203 8.73 16.68 15.47
N SER A 204 9.85 16.39 16.11
CA SER A 204 11.07 17.19 15.98
C SER A 204 12.25 16.31 15.62
N PHE A 205 13.19 16.90 14.88
CA PHE A 205 14.48 16.32 14.60
C PHE A 205 15.52 17.43 14.57
N ASN A 206 16.64 17.23 15.27
CA ASN A 206 17.76 18.18 15.32
C ASN A 206 17.37 19.65 15.62
N GLY A 207 16.36 19.85 16.48
CA GLY A 207 15.87 21.19 16.85
C GLY A 207 14.91 21.85 15.85
N VAL A 208 14.57 21.17 14.74
CA VAL A 208 13.55 21.59 13.78
C VAL A 208 12.24 20.86 14.08
N ASN A 209 11.13 21.59 14.06
CA ASN A 209 9.79 21.04 14.31
C ASN A 209 9.04 20.84 12.99
N TYR A 210 8.51 19.64 12.79
CA TYR A 210 7.79 19.22 11.60
C TYR A 210 6.34 18.92 11.94
N ASP A 211 5.45 19.30 11.02
CA ASP A 211 4.06 18.87 10.99
C ASP A 211 3.95 17.74 9.96
N ALA A 212 3.55 16.53 10.39
CA ALA A 212 3.56 15.33 9.56
C ALA A 212 2.54 15.41 8.41
N GLN A 213 1.53 16.27 8.51
CA GLN A 213 0.59 16.48 7.41
C GLN A 213 1.25 17.08 6.17
N TYR A 214 2.40 17.74 6.31
CA TYR A 214 3.14 18.35 5.19
C TYR A 214 4.35 17.53 4.74
N SER A 215 4.53 16.30 5.23
CA SER A 215 5.66 15.43 4.87
C SER A 215 5.91 15.33 3.37
N ASP A 216 4.89 14.94 2.60
CA ASP A 216 4.98 14.79 1.15
C ASP A 216 5.35 16.14 0.48
N TYR A 217 4.86 17.25 1.05
CA TYR A 217 5.19 18.59 0.57
C TYR A 217 6.64 18.99 0.88
N TYR A 218 7.19 18.64 2.05
CA TYR A 218 8.61 18.89 2.34
C TYR A 218 9.51 18.13 1.37
N ILE A 219 9.20 16.87 1.09
CA ILE A 219 9.90 16.04 0.10
C ILE A 219 9.85 16.72 -1.26
N TRP A 220 8.66 17.12 -1.71
CA TRP A 220 8.49 17.78 -2.99
C TRP A 220 9.28 19.07 -3.13
N MET A 221 9.28 19.92 -2.10
CA MET A 221 10.06 21.16 -2.09
C MET A 221 11.57 20.91 -2.13
N GLN A 222 12.06 19.83 -1.48
CA GLN A 222 13.46 19.42 -1.56
C GLN A 222 13.81 18.94 -2.98
N ILE A 223 12.93 18.18 -3.63
CA ILE A 223 13.11 17.77 -5.05
C ILE A 223 13.23 19.01 -5.95
N LEU A 224 12.28 19.95 -5.85
CA LEU A 224 12.29 21.18 -6.67
C LEU A 224 13.59 21.98 -6.47
N LYS A 225 14.03 22.13 -5.21
CA LYS A 225 15.27 22.83 -4.87
C LYS A 225 16.47 22.16 -5.53
N GLU A 226 16.63 20.85 -5.35
CA GLU A 226 17.78 20.10 -5.87
C GLU A 226 17.83 20.12 -7.40
N VAL A 227 16.69 19.88 -8.05
CA VAL A 227 16.56 19.87 -9.52
C VAL A 227 16.93 21.24 -10.09
N LYS A 228 16.51 22.33 -9.42
CA LYS A 228 16.85 23.69 -9.80
C LYS A 228 18.34 23.99 -9.63
N GLU A 229 18.89 23.71 -8.44
CA GLU A 229 20.27 24.05 -8.09
C GLU A 229 21.29 23.27 -8.94
N LYS A 230 21.00 22.00 -9.24
CA LYS A 230 21.85 21.15 -10.10
C LYS A 230 21.50 21.22 -11.59
N ASN A 231 20.51 22.02 -11.97
CA ASN A 231 20.05 22.17 -13.35
C ASN A 231 19.72 20.82 -14.02
N ILE A 232 19.01 19.95 -13.29
CA ILE A 232 18.65 18.62 -13.74
C ILE A 232 17.54 18.72 -14.80
N LYS A 233 17.71 17.97 -15.90
CA LYS A 233 16.78 17.98 -17.04
C LYS A 233 15.77 16.84 -17.03
N LYS A 234 16.13 15.72 -16.41
CA LYS A 234 15.35 14.48 -16.41
C LYS A 234 15.27 13.96 -14.99
N VAL A 235 14.05 13.82 -14.48
CA VAL A 235 13.79 13.44 -13.09
C VAL A 235 12.82 12.27 -13.08
N ILE A 236 13.19 11.19 -12.39
CA ILE A 236 12.37 10.01 -12.20
C ILE A 236 12.17 9.80 -10.71
N TYR A 237 10.96 10.07 -10.25
CA TYR A 237 10.56 9.85 -8.86
C TYR A 237 9.87 8.49 -8.74
N VAL A 238 10.41 7.61 -7.90
CA VAL A 238 9.90 6.25 -7.70
C VAL A 238 9.17 6.20 -6.36
N THR A 239 7.86 5.98 -6.43
CA THR A 239 6.99 5.89 -5.26
C THR A 239 5.82 4.96 -5.56
N ASN A 240 5.38 4.21 -4.55
CA ASN A 240 4.16 3.40 -4.65
C ASN A 240 2.91 4.11 -4.10
N ASP A 241 3.01 5.39 -3.72
CA ASP A 241 1.84 6.19 -3.34
C ASP A 241 0.98 6.47 -4.56
N GLU A 242 -0.24 5.94 -4.60
CA GLU A 242 -1.15 6.13 -5.73
C GLU A 242 -2.30 7.12 -5.43
N LYS A 243 -2.09 8.01 -4.47
CA LYS A 243 -3.07 8.98 -4.01
C LYS A 243 -3.43 9.98 -5.13
N GLU A 244 -4.62 10.57 -5.03
CA GLU A 244 -5.18 11.49 -6.03
C GLU A 244 -4.40 12.81 -6.19
N ASP A 245 -3.53 13.12 -5.24
CA ASP A 245 -2.66 14.30 -5.23
C ASP A 245 -1.27 14.03 -5.79
N PHE A 246 -0.95 12.77 -6.07
CA PHE A 246 0.24 12.35 -6.80
C PHE A 246 -0.08 11.98 -8.25
N PHE A 247 -1.11 11.17 -8.47
CA PHE A 247 -1.42 10.60 -9.79
C PHE A 247 -2.80 11.02 -10.31
N TYR A 248 -2.85 11.35 -11.60
CA TYR A 248 -4.12 11.54 -12.31
C TYR A 248 -4.69 10.19 -12.73
N LYS A 249 -5.82 9.80 -12.14
CA LYS A 249 -6.53 8.55 -12.45
C LYS A 249 -7.86 8.83 -13.13
N ILE A 250 -8.16 8.11 -14.22
CA ILE A 250 -9.48 8.12 -14.88
C ILE A 250 -9.89 6.70 -15.25
N ASN A 251 -11.11 6.30 -14.90
CA ASN A 251 -11.62 4.93 -15.08
C ASN A 251 -10.64 3.86 -14.57
N ASN A 252 -10.11 4.06 -13.36
CA ASN A 252 -9.10 3.20 -12.73
C ASN A 252 -7.78 3.03 -13.52
N LYS A 253 -7.52 3.89 -14.51
CA LYS A 253 -6.24 3.93 -15.23
C LYS A 253 -5.42 5.12 -14.76
N ASN A 254 -4.20 4.83 -14.29
CA ASN A 254 -3.19 5.84 -14.04
C ASN A 254 -2.76 6.47 -15.37
N ARG A 255 -2.74 7.80 -15.43
CA ARG A 255 -2.34 8.59 -16.61
C ARG A 255 -1.04 9.37 -16.38
N GLY A 256 -0.36 9.12 -15.26
CA GLY A 256 0.85 9.82 -14.85
C GLY A 256 0.60 10.80 -13.70
N PRO A 257 1.63 11.60 -13.34
CA PRO A 257 1.54 12.56 -12.26
C PRO A 257 0.42 13.58 -12.49
N VAL A 258 -0.18 14.09 -11.42
CA VAL A 258 -1.16 15.18 -11.52
C VAL A 258 -0.53 16.42 -12.14
N GLU A 259 -1.34 17.21 -12.84
CA GLU A 259 -0.84 18.39 -13.56
C GLU A 259 -0.05 19.32 -12.63
N SER A 260 -0.50 19.49 -11.38
CA SER A 260 0.09 20.47 -10.47
C SER A 260 1.57 20.21 -10.18
N LEU A 261 1.97 18.93 -10.12
CA LEU A 261 3.36 18.54 -9.93
C LEU A 261 4.18 18.79 -11.19
N VAL A 262 3.66 18.38 -12.35
CA VAL A 262 4.36 18.54 -13.64
C VAL A 262 4.51 20.01 -14.02
N THR A 263 3.44 20.81 -13.85
CA THR A 263 3.45 22.25 -14.09
C THR A 263 4.44 22.95 -13.17
N GLU A 264 4.45 22.61 -11.87
CA GLU A 264 5.32 23.27 -10.92
C GLU A 264 6.80 22.94 -11.14
N ILE A 265 7.18 21.67 -11.35
CA ILE A 265 8.59 21.34 -11.60
C ILE A 265 9.10 21.98 -12.89
N LYS A 266 8.29 22.04 -13.95
CA LYS A 266 8.66 22.73 -15.20
C LYS A 266 8.70 24.25 -15.07
N ARG A 267 7.90 24.84 -14.17
CA ARG A 267 7.87 26.30 -13.94
C ARG A 267 9.03 26.76 -13.06
N GLU A 268 9.33 26.02 -12.00
CA GLU A 268 10.29 26.41 -10.98
C GLU A 268 11.74 26.01 -11.34
N THR A 269 11.89 25.08 -12.29
CA THR A 269 13.17 24.47 -12.67
C THR A 269 13.34 24.40 -14.19
N ASN A 270 14.47 23.87 -14.66
CA ASN A 270 14.74 23.64 -16.08
C ASN A 270 14.43 22.19 -16.52
N ALA A 271 13.70 21.42 -15.70
CA ALA A 271 13.34 20.04 -16.00
C ALA A 271 12.48 19.94 -17.28
N GLU A 272 12.89 19.05 -18.17
CA GLU A 272 12.21 18.78 -19.44
C GLU A 272 11.32 17.54 -19.30
N ILE A 273 11.83 16.51 -18.62
CA ILE A 273 11.14 15.26 -18.34
C ILE A 273 10.99 15.08 -16.82
N PHE A 274 9.76 14.89 -16.38
CA PHE A 274 9.43 14.45 -15.02
C PHE A 274 8.54 13.23 -15.10
N LEU A 275 8.99 12.15 -14.48
CA LEU A 275 8.28 10.87 -14.42
C LEU A 275 8.04 10.49 -12.97
N MET A 276 6.86 9.91 -12.73
CA MET A 276 6.50 9.28 -11.47
C MET A 276 6.16 7.82 -11.75
N HIS A 277 7.00 6.91 -11.28
CA HIS A 277 6.85 5.48 -11.52
C HIS A 277 6.66 4.75 -10.20
N GLN A 278 5.80 3.73 -10.22
CA GLN A 278 5.80 2.72 -9.18
C GLN A 278 7.02 1.81 -9.33
N ILE A 279 7.35 1.08 -8.27
CA ILE A 279 8.56 0.26 -8.23
C ILE A 279 8.60 -0.81 -9.32
N ASP A 280 7.44 -1.37 -9.67
CA ASP A 280 7.31 -2.35 -10.74
C ASP A 280 7.65 -1.76 -12.11
N SER A 281 7.09 -0.59 -12.41
CA SER A 281 7.33 0.15 -13.65
C SER A 281 8.80 0.55 -13.73
N PHE A 282 9.37 1.06 -12.63
CA PHE A 282 10.80 1.37 -12.55
C PHE A 282 11.67 0.15 -12.86
N LEU A 283 11.39 -1.00 -12.25
CA LEU A 283 12.19 -2.21 -12.44
C LEU A 283 12.03 -2.81 -13.84
N HIS A 284 10.83 -2.79 -14.43
CA HIS A 284 10.64 -3.18 -15.82
C HIS A 284 11.43 -2.30 -16.79
N HIS A 285 11.46 -0.98 -16.56
CA HIS A 285 12.32 -0.08 -17.33
C HIS A 285 13.81 -0.31 -17.05
N ALA A 286 14.20 -0.66 -15.83
CA ALA A 286 15.58 -1.02 -15.53
C ALA A 286 16.02 -2.29 -16.27
N VAL A 287 15.18 -3.33 -16.36
CA VAL A 287 15.47 -4.51 -17.18
C VAL A 287 15.62 -4.13 -18.64
N LYS A 288 14.63 -3.42 -19.18
CA LYS A 288 14.55 -3.09 -20.61
C LYS A 288 15.66 -2.14 -21.07
N SER A 289 15.95 -1.11 -20.28
CA SER A 289 16.74 0.04 -20.69
C SER A 289 18.13 0.06 -20.07
N LEU A 290 18.34 -0.66 -18.95
CA LEU A 290 19.60 -0.68 -18.19
C LEU A 290 20.22 -2.09 -18.10
N ASP A 291 19.63 -3.10 -18.76
CA ASP A 291 20.08 -4.51 -18.72
C ASP A 291 20.18 -5.07 -17.29
N ALA A 292 19.27 -4.63 -16.41
CA ALA A 292 19.20 -5.11 -15.04
C ALA A 292 18.80 -6.59 -14.97
N LYS A 293 19.45 -7.35 -14.08
CA LYS A 293 19.16 -8.76 -13.82
C LYS A 293 18.22 -8.89 -12.62
N ILE A 294 16.94 -8.68 -12.87
CA ILE A 294 15.86 -8.88 -11.89
C ILE A 294 14.78 -9.73 -12.52
N ASP A 295 14.27 -10.70 -11.77
CA ASP A 295 13.21 -11.59 -12.24
C ASP A 295 11.80 -11.03 -11.96
N ASP A 296 10.82 -11.44 -12.76
CA ASP A 296 9.44 -10.96 -12.62
C ASP A 296 8.83 -11.29 -11.24
N SER A 297 9.26 -12.38 -10.58
CA SER A 297 8.77 -12.69 -9.23
C SER A 297 9.23 -11.66 -8.20
N SER A 298 10.47 -11.20 -8.29
CA SER A 298 11.03 -10.15 -7.44
C SER A 298 10.39 -8.80 -7.70
N ILE A 299 10.08 -8.48 -8.96
CA ILE A 299 9.33 -7.26 -9.31
C ILE A 299 7.95 -7.27 -8.64
N ASN A 300 7.20 -8.35 -8.82
CA ASN A 300 5.85 -8.49 -8.25
C ASN A 300 5.85 -8.46 -6.72
N GLU A 301 6.83 -9.10 -6.09
CA GLU A 301 6.96 -9.15 -4.64
C GLU A 301 7.25 -7.77 -4.03
N LEU A 302 8.14 -6.98 -4.66
CA LEU A 302 8.41 -5.61 -4.22
C LEU A 302 7.20 -4.70 -4.37
N ALA A 303 6.49 -4.81 -5.49
CA ALA A 303 5.26 -4.07 -5.71
C ALA A 303 4.22 -4.35 -4.61
N ALA A 304 4.01 -5.63 -4.29
CA ALA A 304 3.14 -6.05 -3.19
C ALA A 304 3.63 -5.56 -1.83
N SER A 305 4.92 -5.67 -1.55
CA SER A 305 5.53 -5.28 -0.27
C SER A 305 5.38 -3.79 0.03
N ALA A 306 5.55 -2.95 -0.99
CA ALA A 306 5.40 -1.50 -0.89
C ALA A 306 3.92 -1.08 -0.75
N ALA A 307 2.97 -1.80 -1.34
CA ALA A 307 1.53 -1.52 -1.18
C ALA A 307 1.04 -1.74 0.27
N VAL A 308 1.58 -2.73 0.99
CA VAL A 308 1.20 -3.02 2.39
C VAL A 308 1.67 -1.92 3.37
N GLY A 309 2.66 -1.12 2.98
CA GLY A 309 3.19 0.00 3.78
C GLY A 309 2.15 1.09 4.07
N ALA A 310 1.29 1.40 3.10
CA ALA A 310 0.33 2.50 3.17
C ALA A 310 -0.77 2.26 4.23
N GLU A 311 -1.21 1.01 4.44
CA GLU A 311 -2.29 0.68 5.40
C GLU A 311 -1.77 0.30 6.81
N SER A 312 -0.56 -0.25 6.92
CA SER A 312 -0.06 -0.86 8.17
C SER A 312 0.62 0.14 9.14
N VAL A 313 1.32 1.16 8.64
CA VAL A 313 2.04 2.12 9.51
C VAL A 313 1.04 3.03 10.24
N PHE A 314 -0.03 3.43 9.56
CA PHE A 314 -1.12 4.21 10.16
C PHE A 314 -1.94 3.41 11.18
N SER A 315 -2.20 2.13 10.91
CA SER A 315 -2.96 1.28 11.86
C SER A 315 -2.14 0.89 13.09
N GLY A 316 -0.82 0.78 12.99
CA GLY A 316 0.07 0.47 14.12
C GLY A 316 0.18 1.58 15.17
N LEU A 317 0.27 2.85 14.75
CA LEU A 317 0.29 4.00 15.67
C LEU A 317 -1.12 4.40 16.15
N ALA A 318 -2.15 4.23 15.31
CA ALA A 318 -3.53 4.44 15.70
C ALA A 318 -4.06 3.33 16.63
N SER A 319 -3.55 2.10 16.55
CA SER A 319 -3.96 0.99 17.43
C SER A 319 -3.77 1.32 18.91
N ASP A 320 -2.65 1.96 19.27
CA ASP A 320 -2.31 2.24 20.67
C ASP A 320 -2.85 3.59 21.19
N MET A 321 -3.29 4.49 20.30
CA MET A 321 -3.92 5.78 20.69
C MET A 321 -5.42 5.88 20.41
N PHE A 322 -5.98 5.02 19.56
CA PHE A 322 -7.36 5.09 19.07
C PHE A 322 -8.18 3.80 19.38
N SER A 323 -7.90 3.14 20.51
CA SER A 323 -8.85 2.14 21.06
C SER A 323 -10.20 2.75 21.46
N THR A 324 -10.39 4.05 21.22
CA THR A 324 -11.68 4.75 21.24
C THR A 324 -11.74 5.74 20.08
N ALA A 325 -12.70 5.50 19.17
CA ALA A 325 -13.31 6.42 18.20
C ALA A 325 -13.04 6.15 16.70
N SER A 326 -14.16 6.03 15.99
CA SER A 326 -14.37 6.32 14.56
C SER A 326 -13.62 5.51 13.50
N GLY A 327 -14.22 4.38 13.10
CA GLY A 327 -14.03 3.83 11.76
C GLY A 327 -15.01 4.48 10.78
N LYS A 328 -14.54 5.44 9.97
CA LYS A 328 -15.20 5.80 8.71
C LYS A 328 -15.05 4.62 7.76
N VAL A 329 -16.17 4.14 7.25
CA VAL A 329 -16.22 3.09 6.23
C VAL A 329 -16.31 3.79 4.89
N GLU A 330 -15.23 3.75 4.10
CA GLU A 330 -15.31 4.02 2.68
C GLU A 330 -16.28 3.03 2.04
N LEU A 331 -17.31 3.58 1.41
CA LEU A 331 -18.14 2.87 0.46
C LEU A 331 -17.30 2.69 -0.81
N ASP A 332 -16.58 1.57 -0.90
CA ASP A 332 -16.05 1.10 -2.19
C ASP A 332 -17.20 1.07 -3.20
N SER A 333 -17.18 2.02 -4.12
CA SER A 333 -18.12 2.07 -5.22
C SER A 333 -17.77 0.96 -6.22
N PHE A 334 -18.78 0.17 -6.60
CA PHE A 334 -18.68 -0.95 -7.54
C PHE A 334 -19.53 -0.67 -8.79
N PRO A 335 -18.99 -0.01 -9.85
CA PRO A 335 -19.69 0.07 -11.14
C PRO A 335 -19.09 -0.84 -12.25
N ASP A 336 -17.78 -1.11 -12.26
CA ASP A 336 -17.14 -1.69 -13.46
C ASP A 336 -17.37 -3.21 -13.62
N PHE A 337 -17.47 -3.95 -12.52
CA PHE A 337 -17.58 -5.41 -12.55
C PHE A 337 -18.93 -5.88 -13.11
N ILE A 338 -20.04 -5.30 -12.66
CA ILE A 338 -21.39 -5.66 -13.14
C ILE A 338 -21.59 -5.17 -14.58
N ASN A 339 -21.09 -3.99 -14.94
CA ASN A 339 -21.12 -3.51 -16.33
C ASN A 339 -20.33 -4.43 -17.29
N SER A 340 -19.27 -5.10 -16.81
CA SER A 340 -18.55 -6.11 -17.59
C SER A 340 -19.28 -7.47 -17.70
N ILE A 341 -20.32 -7.69 -16.88
CA ILE A 341 -21.15 -8.92 -16.84
C ILE A 341 -22.46 -8.73 -17.62
N TYR A 342 -22.75 -7.52 -18.12
CA TYR A 342 -23.82 -7.23 -19.09
C TYR A 342 -23.53 -7.79 -20.50
N ASP A 343 -22.93 -8.98 -20.56
CA ASP A 343 -22.96 -9.84 -21.74
C ASP A 343 -24.28 -10.63 -21.63
N GLU A 344 -25.22 -10.45 -22.57
CA GLU A 344 -26.60 -10.99 -22.52
C GLU A 344 -26.66 -12.51 -22.28
N SER A 345 -25.56 -13.23 -22.52
CA SER A 345 -25.40 -14.67 -22.27
C SER A 345 -25.21 -15.06 -20.79
N LEU A 346 -24.65 -14.19 -19.94
CA LEU A 346 -24.37 -14.44 -18.52
C LEU A 346 -25.61 -14.31 -17.63
N ILE A 347 -26.53 -13.44 -18.03
CA ILE A 347 -27.77 -13.16 -17.30
C ILE A 347 -28.76 -14.34 -17.40
N GLN A 348 -28.62 -15.28 -18.34
CA GLN A 348 -29.56 -16.39 -18.46
C GLN A 348 -29.40 -17.50 -17.40
N ASN A 349 -28.29 -17.52 -16.65
CA ASN A 349 -28.11 -18.48 -15.56
C ASN A 349 -28.88 -18.02 -14.31
N ASN A 350 -29.89 -18.81 -13.89
CA ASN A 350 -30.71 -18.53 -12.71
C ASN A 350 -29.88 -18.37 -11.42
N GLU A 351 -28.76 -19.07 -11.29
CA GLU A 351 -27.88 -18.97 -10.12
C GLU A 351 -27.17 -17.61 -10.05
N THR A 352 -26.66 -17.12 -11.18
CA THR A 352 -26.04 -15.79 -11.29
C THR A 352 -27.05 -14.67 -10.99
N LYS A 353 -28.29 -14.80 -11.48
CA LYS A 353 -29.36 -13.83 -11.16
C LYS A 353 -29.64 -13.76 -9.66
N GLN A 354 -29.73 -14.91 -9.00
CA GLN A 354 -29.99 -14.98 -7.56
C GLN A 354 -28.85 -14.37 -6.75
N LEU A 355 -27.59 -14.63 -7.14
CA LEU A 355 -26.42 -14.03 -6.50
C LEU A 355 -26.38 -12.50 -6.66
N ILE A 356 -26.73 -11.97 -7.85
CA ILE A 356 -26.81 -10.53 -8.08
C ILE A 356 -27.94 -9.89 -7.27
N ILE A 357 -29.11 -10.52 -7.22
CA ILE A 357 -30.24 -10.05 -6.38
C ILE A 357 -29.83 -10.02 -4.90
N TYR A 358 -29.21 -11.09 -4.41
CA TYR A 358 -28.78 -11.18 -3.02
C TYR A 358 -27.67 -10.17 -2.68
N TYR A 359 -26.74 -9.93 -3.60
CA TYR A 359 -25.72 -8.88 -3.48
C TYR A 359 -26.34 -7.48 -3.35
N ASN A 360 -27.31 -7.15 -4.20
CA ASN A 360 -28.01 -5.87 -4.15
C ASN A 360 -28.81 -5.70 -2.86
N GLN A 361 -29.45 -6.77 -2.38
CA GLN A 361 -30.13 -6.77 -1.09
C GLN A 361 -29.15 -6.50 0.07
N LEU A 362 -28.00 -7.17 0.09
CA LEU A 362 -26.97 -6.94 1.11
C LEU A 362 -26.42 -5.50 1.09
N ASN A 363 -26.29 -4.88 -0.09
CA ASN A 363 -25.88 -3.48 -0.18
C ASN A 363 -26.92 -2.52 0.40
N SER A 364 -28.21 -2.79 0.14
CA SER A 364 -29.31 -2.02 0.75
C SER A 364 -29.31 -2.17 2.28
N GLU A 365 -29.15 -3.40 2.77
CA GLU A 365 -29.05 -3.68 4.21
C GLU A 365 -27.80 -3.04 4.86
N LEU A 366 -26.66 -3.04 4.16
CA LEU A 366 -25.44 -2.36 4.59
C LEU A 366 -25.60 -0.85 4.68
N ALA A 367 -26.25 -0.22 3.70
CA ALA A 367 -26.53 1.21 3.72
C ALA A 367 -27.39 1.58 4.93
N SER A 368 -28.47 0.83 5.17
CA SER A 368 -29.35 1.03 6.34
C SER A 368 -28.62 0.83 7.68
N VAL A 369 -27.76 -0.19 7.78
CA VAL A 369 -26.96 -0.43 9.00
C VAL A 369 -25.95 0.69 9.22
N ASN A 370 -25.31 1.19 8.17
CA ASN A 370 -24.35 2.29 8.28
C ASN A 370 -25.04 3.59 8.68
N GLU A 371 -26.22 3.90 8.13
CA GLU A 371 -27.03 5.06 8.53
C GLU A 371 -27.43 4.97 10.01
N SER A 372 -27.81 3.77 10.48
CA SER A 372 -28.11 3.54 11.90
C SER A 372 -26.87 3.72 12.79
N ILE A 373 -25.68 3.32 12.32
CA ILE A 373 -24.41 3.55 13.03
C ILE A 373 -24.09 5.04 13.11
N GLU A 374 -24.34 5.80 12.04
CA GLU A 374 -24.16 7.27 12.01
C GLU A 374 -25.10 7.98 12.97
N GLN A 375 -26.37 7.56 13.05
CA GLN A 375 -27.33 8.11 14.02
C GLN A 375 -26.91 7.82 15.47
N LEU A 376 -26.49 6.58 15.76
CA LEU A 376 -25.98 6.18 17.08
C LEU A 376 -24.62 6.81 17.44
N LEU A 377 -23.91 7.41 16.48
CA LEU A 377 -22.69 8.19 16.73
C LEU A 377 -22.99 9.62 17.20
N ILE A 378 -24.20 10.13 16.94
CA ILE A 378 -24.64 11.49 17.31
C ILE A 378 -25.29 11.49 18.70
N GLU A 379 -25.89 10.38 19.13
CA GLU A 379 -26.57 10.24 20.42
C GLU A 379 -25.61 9.93 21.60
N SER A 380 -25.99 10.38 22.80
CA SER A 380 -25.15 10.48 24.01
C SER A 380 -24.44 9.18 24.47
N SER A 381 -23.38 9.36 25.27
CA SER A 381 -22.47 8.31 25.79
C SER A 381 -23.04 7.43 26.92
N GLU A 382 -24.28 6.96 26.77
CA GLU A 382 -24.89 6.00 27.71
C GLU A 382 -24.49 4.55 27.39
N LYS A 383 -24.42 3.70 28.42
CA LYS A 383 -24.00 2.29 28.28
C LYS A 383 -24.92 1.45 27.38
N SER A 384 -26.21 1.77 27.30
CA SER A 384 -27.18 1.14 26.40
C SER A 384 -26.81 1.40 24.93
N THR A 385 -26.48 2.64 24.59
CA THR A 385 -26.08 3.09 23.24
C THR A 385 -24.79 2.40 22.78
N ILE A 386 -23.85 2.12 23.70
CA ILE A 386 -22.59 1.42 23.40
C ILE A 386 -22.84 -0.04 22.96
N PHE A 387 -23.76 -0.75 23.62
CA PHE A 387 -24.06 -2.14 23.30
C PHE A 387 -24.76 -2.26 21.94
N GLU A 388 -25.70 -1.36 21.65
CA GLU A 388 -26.38 -1.30 20.35
C GLU A 388 -25.42 -0.94 19.22
N LYS A 389 -24.50 -0.01 19.45
CA LYS A 389 -23.44 0.33 18.49
C LYS A 389 -22.54 -0.86 18.18
N GLN A 390 -22.10 -1.61 19.19
CA GLN A 390 -21.28 -2.81 18.97
C GLN A 390 -22.05 -3.89 18.19
N ARG A 391 -23.35 -4.06 18.48
CA ARG A 391 -24.22 -4.97 17.73
C ARG A 391 -24.33 -4.59 16.26
N MET A 392 -24.48 -3.30 15.95
CA MET A 392 -24.59 -2.81 14.58
C MET A 392 -23.25 -2.91 13.81
N ILE A 393 -22.12 -2.64 14.47
CA ILE A 393 -20.78 -2.85 13.89
C ILE A 393 -20.58 -4.32 13.52
N ASN A 394 -20.92 -5.25 14.42
CA ASN A 394 -20.82 -6.69 14.14
C ASN A 394 -21.72 -7.11 12.97
N LYS A 395 -22.91 -6.51 12.86
CA LYS A 395 -23.85 -6.74 11.74
C LYS A 395 -23.27 -6.22 10.41
N SER A 396 -22.69 -5.01 10.40
CA SER A 396 -22.01 -4.44 9.22
C SER A 396 -20.84 -5.32 8.76
N SER A 397 -19.99 -5.76 9.69
CA SER A 397 -18.88 -6.68 9.41
C SER A 397 -19.35 -8.02 8.82
N LYS A 398 -20.46 -8.58 9.33
CA LYS A 398 -21.06 -9.81 8.77
C LYS A 398 -21.50 -9.61 7.32
N TYR A 399 -22.19 -8.52 7.02
CA TYR A 399 -22.66 -8.24 5.65
C TYR A 399 -21.52 -7.96 4.67
N LYS A 400 -20.46 -7.25 5.11
CA LYS A 400 -19.26 -7.05 4.28
C LYS A 400 -18.59 -8.38 3.91
N ASN A 401 -18.52 -9.33 4.85
CA ASN A 401 -17.96 -10.66 4.59
C ASN A 401 -18.82 -11.48 3.64
N GLN A 402 -20.16 -11.45 3.80
CA GLN A 402 -21.08 -12.09 2.86
C GLN A 402 -20.98 -11.48 1.45
N ARG A 403 -20.83 -10.15 1.36
CA ARG A 403 -20.59 -9.44 0.10
C ARG A 403 -19.33 -9.92 -0.61
N LYS A 404 -18.20 -10.03 0.11
CA LYS A 404 -16.93 -10.54 -0.43
C LYS A 404 -17.06 -11.98 -0.96
N LEU A 405 -17.81 -12.83 -0.26
CA LEU A 405 -18.06 -14.21 -0.68
C LEU A 405 -18.84 -14.28 -2.00
N ILE A 406 -19.90 -13.48 -2.16
CA ILE A 406 -20.69 -13.45 -3.40
C ILE A 406 -19.86 -12.96 -4.58
N VAL A 407 -19.00 -11.94 -4.38
CA VAL A 407 -18.08 -11.47 -5.42
C VAL A 407 -17.12 -12.58 -5.85
N SER A 408 -16.60 -13.37 -4.91
CA SER A 408 -15.77 -14.54 -5.21
C SER A 408 -16.52 -15.58 -6.04
N GLN A 409 -17.77 -15.90 -5.69
CA GLN A 409 -18.59 -16.85 -6.42
C GLN A 409 -18.91 -16.38 -7.85
N LEU A 410 -19.21 -15.10 -8.03
CA LEU A 410 -19.44 -14.51 -9.35
C LEU A 410 -18.17 -14.55 -10.23
N ASN A 411 -16.98 -14.37 -9.63
CA ASN A 411 -15.70 -14.51 -10.33
C ASN A 411 -15.44 -15.95 -10.78
N GLU A 412 -15.74 -16.94 -9.93
CA GLU A 412 -15.60 -18.35 -10.29
C GLU A 412 -16.53 -18.74 -11.46
N ILE A 413 -17.79 -18.33 -11.41
CA ILE A 413 -18.76 -18.57 -12.48
C ILE A 413 -18.28 -17.95 -13.79
N LYS A 414 -17.74 -16.72 -13.75
CA LYS A 414 -17.16 -16.04 -14.93
C LYS A 414 -16.02 -16.86 -15.53
N MET A 415 -15.09 -17.35 -14.72
CA MET A 415 -13.96 -18.16 -15.19
C MET A 415 -14.41 -19.49 -15.80
N GLN A 416 -15.42 -20.15 -15.22
CA GLN A 416 -15.99 -21.37 -15.78
C GLN A 416 -16.64 -21.16 -17.15
N LEU A 417 -17.30 -20.02 -17.36
CA LEU A 417 -17.96 -19.69 -18.63
C LEU A 417 -16.97 -19.28 -19.72
N ILE A 418 -15.91 -18.53 -19.37
CA ILE A 418 -14.79 -18.24 -20.28
C ILE A 418 -14.14 -19.55 -20.75
N ASN A 419 -13.91 -20.49 -19.84
CA ASN A 419 -13.33 -21.79 -20.17
C ASN A 419 -14.24 -22.68 -21.04
N LYS A 420 -15.57 -22.50 -20.96
CA LYS A 420 -16.54 -23.18 -21.85
C LYS A 420 -16.65 -22.57 -23.24
N ARG A 421 -16.37 -21.27 -23.41
CA ARG A 421 -16.36 -20.59 -24.72
C ARG A 421 -15.07 -20.85 -25.52
N ASN A 422 -13.98 -21.22 -24.85
CA ASN A 422 -12.67 -21.49 -25.45
C ASN A 422 -12.41 -22.99 -25.74
N LYS A 423 -13.42 -23.85 -25.54
CA LYS A 423 -13.46 -25.25 -25.99
C LYS A 423 -14.57 -25.39 -27.02
#